data_AF-E6N8Q7-F1
#
_entry.id   AF-E6N8Q7-F1
#
_cell.length_a   1.000
_cell.length_b   1.000
_cell.length_c   1.000
_cell.angle_alpha   90.00
_cell.angle_beta   90.00
_cell.angle_gamma   90.00
#
_symmetry.space_group_name_H-M   'P 1'
#
loop_
_entity.id
_entity.type
_entity.pdbx_description
1 polymer ?
#
loop_
_entity_poly.entity_id
_entity_poly.type
_entity_poly.pdbx_seq_one_letter_code
_entity_poly.pdbx_strand_id
1 'polypeptide(L)' 'QKLVAIYPYRDADATKVTSATRHVFLMVCGVPGIELDYLQNTGETLVKQVMKFCGGTPLTQYLATA' A
#
# COMPACT_ATOMS: atom_id res chain seq x y z
N GLN A 1 -4.09 -19.92 4.98
CA GLN A 1 -3.42 -18.60 4.84
C GLN A 1 -2.66 -18.59 3.52
N LYS A 2 -2.63 -17.48 2.75
CA LYS A 2 -1.90 -17.39 1.46
C LYS A 2 -0.86 -16.28 1.53
N LEU A 3 0.28 -16.47 0.84
CA LEU A 3 1.34 -15.45 0.73
C LEU A 3 0.84 -14.27 -0.09
N VAL A 4 1.08 -13.05 0.40
CA VAL A 4 0.70 -11.79 -0.29
C VAL A 4 1.93 -11.06 -0.82
N ALA A 5 3.01 -11.00 -0.04
CA ALA A 5 4.27 -10.40 -0.45
C ALA A 5 5.41 -10.93 0.43
N ILE A 6 6.63 -10.81 -0.05
CA ILE A 6 7.85 -10.92 0.75
C ILE A 6 8.46 -9.53 0.78
N TYR A 7 8.49 -8.88 1.95
CA TYR A 7 9.15 -7.58 2.12
C TYR A 7 10.66 -7.77 2.35
N PRO A 8 11.55 -6.99 1.70
CA PRO A 8 11.32 -5.97 0.67
C PRO A 8 11.60 -6.50 -0.76
N TYR A 9 11.22 -7.74 -1.08
CA TYR A 9 11.48 -8.38 -2.36
C TYR A 9 10.40 -8.10 -3.41
N ARG A 10 9.20 -8.69 -3.26
CA ARG A 10 8.09 -8.53 -4.21
C ARG A 10 6.76 -9.08 -3.70
N ASP A 11 5.67 -8.59 -4.27
CA ASP A 11 4.34 -9.20 -4.20
C ASP A 11 4.35 -10.65 -4.71
N ALA A 12 3.51 -11.50 -4.13
CA ALA A 12 3.29 -12.85 -4.64
C ALA A 12 2.61 -12.80 -6.02
N ASP A 13 2.86 -13.80 -6.86
CA ASP A 13 2.29 -13.85 -8.21
C ASP A 13 0.76 -13.80 -8.22
N ALA A 14 0.14 -14.39 -7.19
CA ALA A 14 -1.30 -14.42 -6.99
C ALA A 14 -1.93 -13.09 -6.55
N THR A 15 -1.14 -12.11 -6.10
CA THR A 15 -1.63 -10.87 -5.49
C THR A 15 -1.06 -9.60 -6.12
N LYS A 16 -0.05 -9.70 -6.99
CA LYS A 16 0.50 -8.56 -7.73
C LYS A 16 -0.58 -7.86 -8.55
N VAL A 17 -0.44 -6.55 -8.71
CA VAL A 17 -1.34 -5.76 -9.56
C VAL A 17 -1.20 -6.18 -11.03
N THR A 18 -2.34 -6.29 -11.71
CA THR A 18 -2.47 -6.57 -13.15
C THR A 18 -3.45 -5.59 -13.80
N SER A 19 -3.53 -5.56 -15.14
CA SER A 19 -4.52 -4.76 -15.87
C SER A 19 -5.99 -5.13 -15.56
N ALA A 20 -6.23 -6.33 -15.04
CA ALA A 20 -7.55 -6.77 -14.59
C ALA A 20 -7.91 -6.26 -13.18
N THR A 21 -6.97 -5.64 -12.46
CA THR A 21 -7.19 -5.19 -11.07
C THR A 21 -8.21 -4.05 -11.02
N ARG A 22 -9.13 -4.11 -10.06
CA ARG A 22 -10.16 -3.08 -9.82
C ARG A 22 -10.15 -2.52 -8.40
N HIS A 23 -9.60 -3.27 -7.46
CA HIS A 23 -9.40 -2.87 -6.08
C HIS A 23 -7.96 -3.17 -5.70
N VAL A 24 -7.32 -2.25 -4.98
CA VAL A 24 -5.94 -2.40 -4.52
C VAL A 24 -5.88 -2.20 -3.02
N PHE A 25 -5.03 -2.96 -2.35
CA PHE A 25 -4.60 -2.67 -0.99
C PHE A 25 -3.23 -1.99 -1.06
N LEU A 26 -3.11 -0.83 -0.42
CA LEU A 26 -1.85 -0.11 -0.31
C LEU A 26 -1.20 -0.48 1.03
N MET A 27 0.02 -1.00 0.98
CA MET A 27 0.79 -1.39 2.16
C MET A 27 2.00 -0.46 2.30
N VAL A 28 2.10 0.25 3.43
CA VAL A 28 3.22 1.13 3.75
C VAL A 28 3.95 0.55 4.95
N CYS A 29 5.20 0.12 4.76
CA CYS A 29 6.01 -0.53 5.79
C CYS A 29 7.25 0.31 6.08
N GLY A 30 7.60 0.43 7.36
CA GLY A 30 8.87 1.00 7.79
C GLY A 30 9.96 -0.04 7.98
N VAL A 31 11.16 0.47 8.26
CA VAL A 31 12.30 -0.28 8.81
C VAL A 31 12.73 0.40 10.11
N PRO A 32 13.55 -0.26 10.97
CA PRO A 32 14.04 0.37 12.19
C PRO A 32 14.68 1.74 11.92
N GLY A 33 14.33 2.74 12.74
CA GLY A 33 14.79 4.13 12.59
C GLY A 33 13.93 5.02 11.69
N ILE A 34 12.83 4.51 11.14
CA ILE A 34 11.81 5.32 10.45
C ILE A 34 10.65 5.61 11.41
N GLU A 35 10.36 6.89 11.60
CA GLU A 35 9.25 7.35 12.43
C GLU A 35 7.89 6.99 11.84
N LEU A 36 6.93 6.67 12.71
CA LEU A 36 5.57 6.28 12.29
C LEU A 36 4.87 7.40 11.51
N ASP A 37 5.04 8.65 11.92
CA ASP A 37 4.45 9.82 11.25
C ASP A 37 4.96 9.94 9.80
N TYR A 38 6.20 9.53 9.54
CA TYR A 38 6.73 9.50 8.17
C TYR A 38 5.98 8.48 7.30
N LEU A 39 5.68 7.30 7.86
CA LEU A 39 4.90 6.26 7.16
C LEU A 39 3.46 6.72 6.92
N GLN A 40 2.84 7.39 7.89
CA GLN A 40 1.49 7.93 7.74
C GLN A 40 1.43 8.99 6.63
N ASN A 41 2.35 9.96 6.65
CA ASN A 41 2.45 11.00 5.61
C ASN A 41 2.74 10.41 4.22
N THR A 42 3.51 9.32 4.17
CA THR A 42 3.77 8.57 2.93
C THR A 42 2.50 7.92 2.42
N GLY A 43 1.70 7.29 3.29
CA GLY A 43 0.40 6.73 2.94
C GLY A 43 -0.55 7.77 2.35
N GLU A 44 -0.67 8.93 3.00
CA GLU A 44 -1.48 10.04 2.50
C GLU A 44 -1.05 10.52 1.12
N THR A 45 0.25 10.69 0.94
CA THR A 45 0.81 11.09 -0.35
C THR A 45 0.53 10.03 -1.41
N LEU A 46 0.73 8.75 -1.10
CA LEU A 46 0.49 7.63 -2.00
C LEU A 46 -0.96 7.59 -2.47
N VAL A 47 -1.94 7.71 -1.57
CA VAL A 47 -3.37 7.73 -1.93
C VAL A 47 -3.68 8.92 -2.84
N LYS A 48 -3.16 10.12 -2.54
CA LYS A 48 -3.34 11.31 -3.40
C LYS A 48 -2.78 11.07 -4.81
N GLN A 49 -1.60 10.46 -4.93
CA GLN A 49 -1.00 10.16 -6.24
C GLN A 49 -1.81 9.11 -7.01
N VAL A 50 -2.21 8.01 -6.36
CA VAL A 50 -3.01 6.95 -7.00
C VAL A 50 -4.34 7.51 -7.48
N MET A 51 -5.05 8.29 -6.66
CA MET A 51 -6.30 8.93 -7.09
C MET A 51 -6.10 9.90 -8.25
N LYS A 52 -5.02 10.70 -8.22
CA LYS A 52 -4.71 11.66 -9.29
C LYS A 52 -4.50 10.99 -10.65
N PHE A 53 -3.80 9.85 -10.69
CA PHE A 53 -3.37 9.22 -11.94
C PHE A 53 -4.21 8.01 -12.35
N CYS A 54 -4.82 7.31 -11.40
CA CYS A 54 -5.59 6.09 -11.63
C CYS A 54 -7.09 6.27 -11.31
N GLY A 55 -7.47 7.36 -10.63
CA GLY A 55 -8.84 7.58 -10.15
C GLY A 55 -9.21 6.69 -8.95
N GLY A 56 -10.50 6.41 -8.80
CA GLY A 56 -11.05 5.59 -7.72
C GLY A 56 -11.40 6.35 -6.45
N THR A 57 -11.82 5.63 -5.42
CA THR A 57 -12.23 6.20 -4.13
C THR A 57 -11.66 5.34 -2.99
N PRO A 58 -11.03 5.93 -1.96
CA PRO A 58 -10.54 5.18 -0.82
C PRO A 58 -11.72 4.63 -0.01
N LEU A 59 -11.71 3.33 0.25
CA LEU A 59 -12.80 2.63 0.95
C LEU A 59 -12.67 2.70 2.48
N THR A 60 -11.48 2.93 3.06
CA THR A 60 -11.25 2.98 4.52
C THR A 60 -9.96 3.74 4.88
N GLN A 61 -9.87 4.20 6.13
CA GLN A 61 -8.78 4.96 6.73
C GLN A 61 -7.60 4.07 7.18
N TYR A 62 -6.40 4.63 7.11
CA TYR A 62 -5.10 4.01 7.41
C TYR A 62 -5.10 3.16 8.69
N LEU A 63 -4.67 1.90 8.58
CA LEU A 63 -4.19 1.11 9.71
C LEU A 63 -2.66 1.15 9.69
N ALA A 64 -2.07 2.24 10.18
CA ALA A 64 -0.65 2.22 10.54
C ALA A 64 -0.54 1.35 11.80
N THR A 65 0.02 0.17 11.66
CA THR A 65 0.32 -0.72 12.79
C THR A 65 1.84 -0.84 12.88
N ALA A 66 2.36 -0.62 14.09
CA ALA A 66 3.76 -0.84 14.43
C ALA A 66 4.06 -2.34 14.55
#